data_AF-A0A452Y0U6-F1
#
_entry.id   AF-A0A452Y0U6-F1
#
_cell.length_a   1.000
_cell.length_b   1.000
_cell.length_c   1.000
_cell.angle_alpha   90.00
_cell.angle_beta   90.00
_cell.angle_gamma   90.00
#
_symmetry.space_group_name_H-M   'P 1'
#
loop_
_entity.id
_entity.type
_entity.pdbx_description
1 polymer ?
#
loop_
_entity_poly.entity_id
_entity_poly.type
_entity_poly.pdbx_seq_one_letter_code
_entity_poly.pdbx_strand_id
1 'polypeptide(L)'
;MQLGSGTDALFWEDRWIGGRSVREIAPLLYACIPKRRRKLRTVVDGLADNRWARDIQGTVGIHEIGQYLQLWHRIAGTLARRGLQHPARCPLCDQAPETMHHLILACPLARQTWHETLSWLRIPCTPPDDEPSLLDWWQSARHSTPAPMRKCLGTVTLLVPWMIWKHRNDCIFNGARPSVNTIVAKIKEEAALWANAGALGLKAITPQTWDVH
;
A
#
# COMPACT_ATOMS: atom_id res chain seq x y z
N MET A 1 26.00 -10.19 -10.63
CA MET A 1 25.25 -11.12 -11.49
C MET A 1 24.50 -10.30 -12.53
N GLN A 2 24.85 -10.44 -13.81
CA GLN A 2 23.99 -9.94 -14.90
C GLN A 2 22.76 -10.85 -14.89
N LEU A 3 21.59 -10.29 -14.58
CA LEU A 3 20.35 -11.04 -14.81
C LEU A 3 20.23 -11.25 -16.31
N GLY A 4 20.18 -12.50 -16.76
CA GLY A 4 19.74 -12.87 -18.11
C GLY A 4 18.25 -12.56 -18.30
N SER A 5 17.51 -13.43 -19.00
CA SER A 5 16.05 -13.31 -19.20
C SER A 5 15.23 -13.15 -17.91
N GLY A 6 15.79 -13.51 -16.74
CA GLY A 6 15.11 -13.43 -15.44
C GLY A 6 14.11 -14.55 -15.19
N THR A 7 14.07 -15.56 -16.06
CA THR A 7 13.20 -16.74 -15.98
C THR A 7 13.62 -17.71 -14.87
N ASP A 8 14.93 -17.85 -14.63
CA ASP A 8 15.45 -18.78 -13.63
C ASP A 8 15.85 -18.10 -12.31
N ALA A 9 15.96 -16.77 -12.32
CA ALA A 9 16.31 -16.01 -11.13
C ALA A 9 15.10 -15.86 -10.20
N LEU A 10 15.26 -16.15 -8.91
CA LEU A 10 14.23 -16.06 -7.91
C LEU A 10 14.11 -14.61 -7.39
N PHE A 11 12.91 -14.04 -7.52
CA PHE A 11 12.61 -12.64 -7.14
C PHE A 11 12.98 -12.33 -5.69
N TRP A 12 12.66 -13.23 -4.76
CA TRP A 12 12.84 -12.99 -3.32
C TRP A 12 14.21 -13.39 -2.79
N GLU A 13 14.88 -14.35 -3.44
CA GLU A 13 16.11 -14.98 -2.93
C GLU A 13 17.36 -14.43 -3.61
N ASP A 14 17.32 -14.18 -4.92
CA ASP A 14 18.52 -13.83 -5.67
C ASP A 14 18.91 -12.35 -5.59
N ARG A 15 20.20 -12.08 -5.81
CA ARG A 15 20.81 -10.75 -5.71
C ARG A 15 20.69 -9.93 -6.98
N TRP A 16 19.47 -9.54 -7.32
CA TRP A 16 19.18 -8.98 -8.63
C TRP A 16 18.88 -7.47 -8.67
N ILE A 17 18.73 -6.85 -7.50
CA ILE A 17 18.46 -5.42 -7.31
C ILE A 17 19.76 -4.75 -6.86
N GLY A 18 20.56 -4.27 -7.83
CA GLY A 18 21.84 -3.61 -7.52
C GLY A 18 22.82 -4.49 -6.74
N GLY A 19 22.80 -5.81 -6.98
CA GLY A 19 23.66 -6.78 -6.29
C GLY A 19 23.18 -7.22 -4.92
N ARG A 20 21.97 -6.83 -4.50
CA ARG A 20 21.34 -7.23 -3.24
C ARG A 20 20.06 -8.02 -3.51
N SER A 21 19.70 -8.92 -2.58
CA SER A 21 18.42 -9.62 -2.60
C SER A 21 17.34 -8.83 -1.85
N VAL A 22 16.07 -9.21 -2.06
CA VAL A 22 14.96 -8.58 -1.36
C VAL A 22 15.06 -8.78 0.15
N ARG A 23 15.49 -9.96 0.60
CA ARG A 23 15.72 -10.25 2.03
C ARG A 23 16.74 -9.27 2.65
N GLU A 24 17.77 -8.88 1.90
CA GLU A 24 18.78 -7.93 2.38
C GLU A 24 18.30 -6.49 2.36
N ILE A 25 17.36 -6.14 1.47
CA ILE A 25 16.82 -4.78 1.32
C ILE A 25 15.67 -4.54 2.31
N ALA A 26 14.76 -5.50 2.43
CA ALA A 26 13.46 -5.39 3.07
C ALA A 26 13.16 -6.63 3.94
N PRO A 27 13.93 -6.87 5.03
CA PRO A 27 13.86 -8.11 5.81
C PRO A 27 12.52 -8.33 6.54
N LEU A 28 11.87 -7.26 7.00
CA LEU A 28 10.58 -7.33 7.70
C LEU A 28 9.45 -7.63 6.69
N LEU A 29 9.44 -6.93 5.56
CA LEU A 29 8.51 -7.24 4.47
C LEU A 29 8.70 -8.68 3.95
N TYR A 30 9.96 -9.11 3.81
CA TYR A 30 10.30 -10.46 3.41
C TYR A 30 9.73 -11.50 4.39
N ALA A 31 9.63 -11.20 5.69
CA ALA A 31 9.03 -12.08 6.68
C ALA A 31 7.53 -12.32 6.41
N CYS A 32 6.81 -11.35 5.85
CA CYS A 32 5.39 -11.46 5.47
C CYS A 32 5.13 -12.37 4.26
N ILE A 33 6.18 -12.82 3.55
CA ILE A 33 6.02 -13.67 2.37
C ILE A 33 6.01 -15.15 2.76
N PRO A 34 5.06 -15.99 2.32
CA PRO A 34 5.13 -17.43 2.58
C PRO A 34 6.38 -18.07 1.98
N LYS A 35 7.04 -18.97 2.73
CA LYS A 35 8.28 -19.67 2.27
C LYS A 35 8.13 -20.29 0.88
N ARG A 36 6.96 -20.85 0.56
CA ARG A 36 6.66 -21.43 -0.76
C ARG A 36 6.71 -20.38 -1.88
N ARG A 37 6.17 -19.18 -1.66
CA ARG A 37 6.18 -18.11 -2.67
C ARG A 37 7.60 -17.60 -2.92
N ARG A 38 8.42 -17.48 -1.88
CA ARG A 38 9.83 -17.06 -1.98
C ARG A 38 10.66 -17.93 -2.93
N LYS A 39 10.45 -19.25 -2.85
CA LYS A 39 11.17 -20.25 -3.65
C LYS A 39 10.65 -20.48 -5.06
N LEU A 40 9.44 -20.01 -5.36
CA LEU A 40 8.79 -20.25 -6.67
C LEU A 40 8.72 -19.01 -7.54
N ARG A 41 8.76 -17.81 -6.93
CA ARG A 41 8.58 -16.57 -7.68
C ARG A 41 9.84 -16.24 -8.46
N THR A 42 9.77 -16.33 -9.79
CA THR A 42 10.84 -15.85 -10.67
C THR A 42 10.82 -14.32 -10.77
N VAL A 43 11.94 -13.71 -11.17
CA VAL A 43 12.05 -12.26 -11.38
C VAL A 43 11.07 -11.81 -12.45
N VAL A 44 11.01 -12.51 -13.59
CA VAL A 44 10.04 -12.21 -14.66
C VAL A 44 8.61 -12.32 -14.15
N ASP A 45 8.28 -13.40 -13.45
CA ASP A 45 6.91 -13.59 -12.97
C ASP A 45 6.51 -12.58 -11.91
N GLY A 46 7.46 -12.17 -11.07
CA GLY A 46 7.25 -11.16 -10.03
C GLY A 46 7.07 -9.78 -10.61
N LEU A 47 7.91 -9.41 -11.56
CA LEU A 47 7.87 -8.11 -12.22
C LEU A 47 6.66 -7.93 -13.13
N ALA A 48 6.25 -8.97 -13.84
CA ALA A 48 5.07 -8.95 -14.68
C ALA A 48 3.87 -8.40 -13.88
N ASP A 49 3.39 -7.24 -14.32
CA ASP A 49 2.30 -6.48 -13.73
C ASP A 49 2.46 -6.15 -12.23
N ASN A 50 3.65 -6.30 -11.64
CA ASN A 50 3.94 -6.23 -10.20
C ASN A 50 3.33 -7.39 -9.37
N ARG A 51 3.19 -8.58 -9.94
CA ARG A 51 2.65 -9.77 -9.25
C ARG A 51 3.39 -10.16 -7.97
N TRP A 52 4.66 -9.79 -7.81
CA TRP A 52 5.41 -10.01 -6.57
C TRP A 52 4.67 -9.47 -5.35
N ALA A 53 3.98 -8.36 -5.53
CA ALA A 53 3.27 -7.67 -4.47
C ALA A 53 2.12 -8.53 -3.88
N ARG A 54 1.58 -9.49 -4.65
CA ARG A 54 0.57 -10.47 -4.20
C ARG A 54 1.13 -11.55 -3.26
N ASP A 55 2.44 -11.71 -3.22
CA ASP A 55 3.06 -12.71 -2.35
C ASP A 55 3.10 -12.23 -0.90
N ILE A 56 2.84 -10.94 -0.64
CA ILE A 56 2.76 -10.36 0.71
C ILE A 56 1.46 -10.82 1.35
N GLN A 57 1.58 -11.50 2.51
CA GLN A 57 0.44 -12.01 3.25
C GLN A 57 0.46 -11.55 4.72
N GLY A 58 -0.72 -11.51 5.32
CA GLY A 58 -0.91 -11.15 6.72
C GLY A 58 -1.04 -9.64 6.96
N THR A 59 -1.09 -9.26 8.24
CA THR A 59 -1.16 -7.87 8.68
C THR A 59 0.21 -7.22 8.56
N VAL A 60 0.31 -6.20 7.71
CA VAL A 60 1.55 -5.48 7.42
C VAL A 60 1.63 -4.25 8.33
N GLY A 61 2.66 -4.17 9.16
CA GLY A 61 2.91 -3.01 10.03
C GLY A 61 3.60 -1.85 9.30
N ILE A 62 3.74 -0.71 9.99
CA ILE A 62 4.32 0.51 9.40
C ILE A 62 5.74 0.30 8.86
N HIS A 63 6.55 -0.54 9.51
CA HIS A 63 7.93 -0.81 9.09
C HIS A 63 7.97 -1.68 7.83
N GLU A 64 7.09 -2.68 7.74
CA GLU A 64 6.92 -3.52 6.56
C GLU A 64 6.39 -2.70 5.39
N ILE A 65 5.44 -1.78 5.63
CA ILE A 65 5.01 -0.81 4.62
C ILE A 65 6.20 0.03 4.16
N GLY A 66 6.95 0.63 5.08
CA GLY A 66 8.14 1.43 4.73
C GLY A 66 9.15 0.66 3.88
N GLN A 67 9.40 -0.62 4.22
CA GLN A 67 10.26 -1.50 3.44
C GLN A 67 9.66 -1.89 2.07
N TYR A 68 8.34 -2.05 1.98
CA TYR A 68 7.64 -2.22 0.70
C TYR A 68 7.87 -1.02 -0.21
N LEU A 69 7.70 0.21 0.32
CA LEU A 69 7.95 1.44 -0.44
C LEU A 69 9.40 1.50 -0.93
N GLN A 70 10.35 1.17 -0.05
CA GLN A 70 11.77 1.14 -0.38
C GLN A 70 12.07 0.12 -1.49
N LEU A 71 11.49 -1.08 -1.40
CA LEU A 71 11.70 -2.15 -2.37
C LEU A 71 11.11 -1.77 -3.73
N TRP A 72 9.88 -1.25 -3.76
CA TRP A 72 9.22 -0.78 -4.97
C TRP A 72 10.07 0.25 -5.72
N HIS A 73 10.54 1.29 -5.00
CA HIS A 73 11.36 2.35 -5.59
C HIS A 73 12.67 1.79 -6.19
N ARG A 74 13.33 0.86 -5.50
CA ARG A 74 14.57 0.22 -5.99
C ARG A 74 14.33 -0.67 -7.21
N ILE A 75 13.20 -1.37 -7.26
CA ILE A 75 12.80 -2.17 -8.42
C ILE A 75 12.57 -1.26 -9.61
N ALA A 76 11.77 -0.19 -9.47
CA ALA A 76 11.55 0.79 -10.52
C ALA A 76 12.86 1.37 -11.06
N GLY A 77 13.78 1.79 -10.18
CA GLY A 77 15.11 2.25 -10.59
C GLY A 77 16.00 1.17 -11.23
N THR A 78 15.77 -0.10 -10.94
CA THR A 78 16.46 -1.23 -11.59
C THR A 78 15.91 -1.53 -12.97
N LEU A 79 14.58 -1.43 -13.14
CA LEU A 79 13.92 -1.56 -14.44
C LEU A 79 14.31 -0.41 -15.38
N ALA A 80 14.28 0.83 -14.89
CA ALA A 80 14.64 2.01 -15.65
C ALA A 80 16.07 1.96 -16.19
N ARG A 81 17.06 1.59 -15.35
CA ARG A 81 18.46 1.41 -15.77
C ARG A 81 18.66 0.31 -16.82
N ARG A 82 17.67 -0.57 -17.00
CA ARG A 82 17.70 -1.68 -17.96
C ARG A 82 16.77 -1.45 -19.15
N GLY A 83 16.16 -0.27 -19.27
CA GLY A 83 15.26 0.06 -20.38
C GLY A 83 13.95 -0.74 -20.38
N LEU A 84 13.54 -1.33 -19.25
CA LEU A 84 12.29 -2.09 -19.14
C LEU A 84 11.11 -1.17 -18.84
N GLN A 85 9.95 -1.39 -19.49
CA GLN A 85 8.76 -0.54 -19.38
C GLN A 85 8.21 -0.49 -17.94
N HIS A 86 8.06 0.73 -17.41
CA HIS A 86 7.26 1.04 -16.23
C HIS A 86 5.89 1.56 -16.71
N PRO A 87 4.77 1.36 -15.99
CA PRO A 87 3.51 2.02 -16.34
C PRO A 87 3.74 3.52 -16.54
N ALA A 88 3.38 4.04 -17.71
CA ALA A 88 3.65 5.43 -18.09
C ALA A 88 2.87 6.43 -17.23
N ARG A 89 1.72 5.99 -16.70
CA ARG A 89 0.76 6.80 -15.94
C ARG A 89 0.12 5.97 -14.83
N CYS A 90 -0.38 6.66 -13.81
CA CYS A 90 -1.06 6.07 -12.65
C CYS A 90 -2.35 5.36 -13.08
N PRO A 91 -2.52 4.05 -12.79
CA PRO A 91 -3.71 3.28 -13.14
C PRO A 91 -5.01 3.78 -12.50
N LEU A 92 -4.90 4.58 -11.43
CA LEU A 92 -6.05 5.10 -10.70
C LEU A 92 -6.59 6.42 -11.26
N CYS A 93 -5.73 7.30 -11.79
CA CYS A 93 -6.13 8.65 -12.20
C CYS A 93 -5.71 9.01 -13.64
N ASP A 94 -4.76 8.28 -14.23
CA ASP A 94 -4.18 8.50 -15.56
C ASP A 94 -3.56 9.91 -15.80
N GLN A 95 -3.32 10.67 -14.73
CA GLN A 95 -2.89 12.07 -14.83
C GLN A 95 -1.37 12.30 -14.69
N ALA A 96 -0.67 11.42 -13.97
CA ALA A 96 0.76 11.56 -13.68
C ALA A 96 1.45 10.19 -13.69
N PRO A 97 2.80 10.12 -13.82
CA PRO A 97 3.55 8.89 -13.63
C PRO A 97 3.24 8.24 -12.29
N GLU A 98 3.08 6.91 -12.28
CA GLU A 98 2.86 6.20 -11.03
C GLU A 98 4.12 6.24 -10.17
N THR A 99 4.05 6.96 -9.05
CA THR A 99 5.02 6.88 -7.96
C THR A 99 4.29 6.55 -6.68
N MET A 100 4.98 6.08 -5.63
CA MET A 100 4.33 5.83 -4.35
C MET A 100 3.78 7.12 -3.72
N HIS A 101 4.55 8.19 -3.82
CA HIS A 101 4.13 9.53 -3.43
C HIS A 101 2.84 9.92 -4.14
N HIS A 102 2.81 9.78 -5.46
CA HIS A 102 1.59 10.04 -6.21
C HIS A 102 0.46 9.09 -5.80
N LEU A 103 0.70 7.78 -5.73
CA LEU A 103 -0.33 6.78 -5.43
C LEU A 103 -1.00 6.99 -4.06
N ILE A 104 -0.27 7.45 -3.04
CA ILE A 104 -0.77 7.58 -1.66
C ILE A 104 -1.16 9.02 -1.31
N LEU A 105 -0.40 10.02 -1.77
CA LEU A 105 -0.46 11.40 -1.27
C LEU A 105 -0.95 12.40 -2.33
N ALA A 106 -0.66 12.19 -3.61
CA ALA A 106 -0.96 13.18 -4.66
C ALA A 106 -2.11 12.79 -5.61
N CYS A 107 -2.40 11.50 -5.73
CA CYS A 107 -3.38 10.98 -6.68
C CYS A 107 -4.77 11.51 -6.29
N PRO A 108 -5.52 12.15 -7.21
CA PRO A 108 -6.82 12.73 -6.89
C PRO A 108 -7.78 11.70 -6.26
N LEU A 109 -7.77 10.48 -6.78
CA LEU A 109 -8.59 9.37 -6.26
C LEU A 109 -8.14 8.95 -4.85
N ALA A 110 -6.83 8.95 -4.58
CA ALA A 110 -6.29 8.67 -3.25
C ALA A 110 -6.66 9.77 -2.24
N ARG A 111 -6.45 11.05 -2.59
CA ARG A 111 -6.82 12.18 -1.73
C ARG A 111 -8.31 12.18 -1.39
N GLN A 112 -9.16 11.89 -2.37
CA GLN A 112 -10.61 11.78 -2.14
C GLN A 112 -10.94 10.60 -1.22
N THR A 113 -10.28 9.44 -1.41
CA THR A 113 -10.43 8.28 -0.51
C THR A 113 -10.04 8.60 0.94
N TRP A 114 -8.94 9.33 1.14
CA TRP A 114 -8.53 9.83 2.44
C TRP A 114 -9.58 10.76 3.04
N HIS A 115 -10.04 11.74 2.28
CA HIS A 115 -11.04 12.70 2.73
C HIS A 115 -12.33 12.00 3.19
N GLU A 116 -12.88 11.10 2.37
CA GLU A 116 -14.10 10.34 2.68
C GLU A 116 -13.92 9.47 3.93
N THR A 117 -12.75 8.84 4.08
CA THR A 117 -12.47 7.96 5.24
C THR A 117 -12.33 8.76 6.53
N LEU A 118 -11.57 9.86 6.51
CA LEU A 118 -11.37 10.72 7.68
C LEU A 118 -12.68 11.41 8.09
N SER A 119 -13.47 11.86 7.11
CA SER A 119 -14.81 12.44 7.31
C SER A 119 -15.76 11.43 7.95
N TRP A 120 -15.82 10.20 7.43
CA TRP A 120 -16.64 9.13 8.00
C TRP A 120 -16.29 8.83 9.46
N LEU A 121 -15.00 8.83 9.81
CA LEU A 121 -14.52 8.61 11.18
C LEU A 121 -14.51 9.88 12.04
N ARG A 122 -14.94 11.02 11.47
CA ARG A 122 -14.97 12.34 12.12
C ARG A 122 -13.64 12.77 12.71
N ILE A 123 -12.52 12.32 12.14
CA ILE A 123 -11.18 12.68 12.60
C ILE A 123 -10.88 14.12 12.15
N PRO A 124 -10.59 15.05 13.07
CA PRO A 124 -10.39 16.45 12.74
C PRO A 124 -8.96 16.71 12.25
N CYS A 125 -8.59 16.11 11.12
CA CYS A 125 -7.32 16.39 10.44
C CYS A 125 -7.53 16.52 8.92
N THR A 126 -6.61 17.22 8.26
CA THR A 126 -6.61 17.32 6.81
C THR A 126 -6.16 15.99 6.18
N PRO A 127 -6.75 15.58 5.04
CA PRO A 127 -6.19 14.49 4.25
C PRO A 127 -4.80 14.87 3.72
N PRO A 128 -3.97 13.89 3.32
CA PRO A 128 -2.73 14.18 2.63
C PRO A 128 -2.96 15.01 1.38
N ASP A 129 -2.07 15.97 1.16
CA ASP A 129 -2.07 16.86 0.02
C ASP A 129 -0.64 17.12 -0.46
N ASP A 130 -0.03 16.08 -1.03
CA ASP A 130 1.29 16.15 -1.66
C ASP A 130 2.45 16.47 -0.71
N GLU A 131 2.35 16.11 0.59
CA GLU A 131 3.48 16.23 1.51
C GLU A 131 4.66 15.36 1.08
N PRO A 132 5.92 15.76 1.36
CA PRO A 132 7.12 15.02 0.94
C PRO A 132 7.13 13.54 1.33
N SER A 133 6.48 13.19 2.44
CA SER A 133 6.27 11.81 2.85
C SER A 133 5.00 11.62 3.68
N LEU A 134 4.51 10.37 3.72
CA LEU A 134 3.39 9.99 4.60
C LEU A 134 3.73 10.23 6.08
N LEU A 135 5.01 10.18 6.45
CA LEU A 135 5.46 10.45 7.82
C LEU A 135 5.28 11.92 8.19
N ASP A 136 5.58 12.84 7.26
CA ASP A 136 5.43 14.28 7.46
C ASP A 136 3.94 14.63 7.66
N TRP A 137 3.08 14.11 6.80
CA TRP A 137 1.62 14.23 6.98
C TRP A 137 1.16 13.64 8.32
N TRP A 138 1.60 12.43 8.67
CA TRP A 138 1.22 11.76 9.91
C TRP A 138 1.56 12.57 11.16
N GLN A 139 2.74 13.19 11.21
CA GLN A 139 3.14 14.02 12.35
C GLN A 139 2.21 15.23 12.51
N SER A 140 1.92 15.93 11.41
CA SER A 140 0.98 17.06 11.40
C SER A 140 -0.45 16.65 11.80
N ALA A 141 -0.96 15.56 11.20
CA ALA A 141 -2.28 15.05 11.47
C ALA A 141 -2.43 14.60 12.94
N ARG A 142 -1.41 13.94 13.50
CA ARG A 142 -1.39 13.49 14.89
C ARG A 142 -1.39 14.65 15.89
N HIS A 143 -0.69 15.75 15.58
CA HIS A 143 -0.70 16.96 16.42
C HIS A 143 -2.08 17.62 16.44
N SER A 144 -2.73 17.70 15.29
CA SER A 144 -4.07 18.28 15.13
C SER A 144 -5.19 17.40 15.70
N THR A 145 -4.95 16.10 15.82
CA THR A 145 -5.94 15.13 16.28
C THR A 145 -5.96 15.01 17.82
N PRO A 146 -7.15 15.08 18.46
CA PRO A 146 -7.32 14.87 19.90
C PRO A 146 -6.78 13.50 20.36
N ALA A 147 -6.18 13.45 21.55
CA ALA A 147 -5.53 12.25 22.09
C ALA A 147 -6.39 10.97 22.02
N PRO A 148 -7.70 10.99 22.31
CA PRO A 148 -8.55 9.78 22.22
C PRO A 148 -8.62 9.18 20.80
N MET A 149 -8.50 10.02 19.76
CA MET A 149 -8.67 9.63 18.37
C MET A 149 -7.35 9.24 17.68
N ARG A 150 -6.20 9.55 18.29
CA ARG A 150 -4.87 9.27 17.69
C ARG A 150 -4.64 7.78 17.42
N LYS A 151 -5.21 6.88 18.22
CA LYS A 151 -5.14 5.43 17.96
C LYS A 151 -5.87 5.07 16.66
N CYS A 152 -7.08 5.60 16.47
CA CYS A 152 -7.86 5.41 15.25
C CYS A 152 -7.12 5.99 14.03
N LEU A 153 -6.61 7.21 14.14
CA LEU A 153 -5.79 7.83 13.09
C LEU A 153 -4.61 6.92 12.71
N GLY A 154 -3.92 6.33 13.70
CA GLY A 154 -2.83 5.38 13.46
C GLY A 154 -3.27 4.17 12.64
N THR A 155 -4.44 3.62 12.94
CA THR A 155 -5.02 2.52 12.18
C THR A 155 -5.38 2.91 10.75
N VAL A 156 -6.05 4.05 10.57
CA VAL A 156 -6.43 4.59 9.25
C VAL A 156 -5.21 4.89 8.40
N THR A 157 -4.13 5.36 9.03
CA THR A 157 -2.86 5.67 8.36
C THR A 157 -2.21 4.46 7.70
N LEU A 158 -2.54 3.25 8.17
CA LEU A 158 -2.10 2.00 7.56
C LEU A 158 -3.17 1.45 6.59
N LEU A 159 -4.44 1.51 7.01
CA LEU A 159 -5.53 0.89 6.29
C LEU A 159 -5.80 1.58 4.94
N VAL A 160 -5.81 2.91 4.88
CA VAL A 160 -6.14 3.64 3.65
C VAL A 160 -5.12 3.38 2.54
N PRO A 161 -3.79 3.55 2.75
CA PRO A 161 -2.79 3.21 1.74
C PRO A 161 -2.87 1.75 1.27
N TRP A 162 -3.08 0.81 2.21
CA TRP A 162 -3.23 -0.61 1.87
C TRP A 162 -4.44 -0.88 0.98
N MET A 163 -5.58 -0.25 1.27
CA MET A 163 -6.80 -0.41 0.50
C MET A 163 -6.71 0.23 -0.89
N ILE A 164 -6.09 1.41 -1.00
CA ILE A 164 -5.78 2.06 -2.29
C ILE A 164 -4.89 1.14 -3.13
N TRP A 165 -3.85 0.57 -2.51
CA TRP A 165 -2.95 -0.36 -3.18
C TRP A 165 -3.67 -1.63 -3.66
N LYS A 166 -4.54 -2.24 -2.84
CA LYS A 166 -5.34 -3.40 -3.25
C LYS A 166 -6.22 -3.07 -4.45
N HIS A 167 -6.85 -1.90 -4.46
CA HIS A 167 -7.69 -1.46 -5.58
C HIS A 167 -6.89 -1.17 -6.85
N ARG A 168 -5.70 -0.55 -6.72
CA ARG A 168 -4.76 -0.36 -7.84
C ARG A 168 -4.39 -1.71 -8.48
N ASN A 169 -4.13 -2.71 -7.66
CA ASN A 169 -3.86 -4.06 -8.13
C ASN A 169 -5.09 -4.65 -8.84
N ASP A 170 -6.29 -4.52 -8.27
CA ASP A 170 -7.52 -4.97 -8.94
C ASP A 170 -7.71 -4.29 -10.32
N CYS A 171 -7.37 -3.01 -10.44
CA CYS A 171 -7.47 -2.28 -11.72
C CYS A 171 -6.51 -2.84 -12.78
N ILE A 172 -5.29 -3.19 -12.40
CA ILE A 172 -4.29 -3.74 -13.31
C ILE A 172 -4.57 -5.20 -13.66
N PHE A 173 -4.83 -6.03 -12.66
CA PHE A 173 -4.84 -7.48 -12.85
C PHE A 173 -6.21 -8.04 -13.20
N ASN A 174 -7.28 -7.37 -12.76
CA ASN A 174 -8.65 -7.88 -12.86
C ASN A 174 -9.54 -7.00 -13.73
N GLY A 175 -8.98 -5.98 -14.39
CA GLY A 175 -9.72 -5.03 -15.22
C GLY A 175 -10.75 -4.19 -14.44
N ALA A 176 -10.59 -4.07 -13.13
CA ALA A 176 -11.47 -3.23 -12.32
C ALA A 176 -11.34 -1.76 -12.73
N ARG A 177 -12.42 -0.98 -12.57
CA ARG A 177 -12.38 0.46 -12.80
C ARG A 177 -11.96 1.20 -11.53
N PRO A 178 -11.14 2.27 -11.64
CA PRO A 178 -10.84 3.14 -10.50
C PRO A 178 -12.12 3.72 -9.88
N SER A 179 -12.31 3.56 -8.57
CA SER A 179 -13.54 3.97 -7.87
C SER A 179 -13.28 4.26 -6.40
N VAL A 180 -13.49 5.51 -5.98
CA VAL A 180 -13.40 5.92 -4.56
C VAL A 180 -14.41 5.15 -3.72
N ASN A 181 -15.64 5.01 -4.20
CA ASN A 181 -16.73 4.33 -3.49
C ASN A 181 -16.38 2.88 -3.17
N THR A 182 -15.77 2.18 -4.12
CA THR A 182 -15.34 0.78 -3.93
C THR A 182 -14.25 0.68 -2.86
N ILE A 183 -13.28 1.60 -2.85
CA ILE A 183 -12.20 1.61 -1.86
C ILE A 183 -12.76 1.93 -0.47
N VAL A 184 -13.56 2.97 -0.35
CA VAL A 184 -14.17 3.41 0.91
C VAL A 184 -15.09 2.34 1.50
N ALA A 185 -15.88 1.65 0.67
CA ALA A 185 -16.71 0.53 1.13
C ALA A 185 -15.86 -0.59 1.75
N LYS A 186 -14.81 -1.03 1.04
CA LYS A 186 -13.89 -2.07 1.55
C LYS A 186 -13.11 -1.59 2.79
N ILE A 187 -12.76 -0.30 2.90
CA ILE A 187 -12.17 0.28 4.12
C ILE A 187 -13.13 0.14 5.30
N LYS A 188 -14.41 0.48 5.12
CA LYS A 188 -15.43 0.39 6.17
C LYS A 188 -15.64 -1.06 6.63
N GLU A 189 -15.72 -1.99 5.69
CA GLU A 189 -15.81 -3.43 5.96
C GLU A 189 -14.61 -3.93 6.79
N GLU A 190 -13.40 -3.63 6.35
CA GLU A 190 -12.16 -4.04 7.04
C GLU A 190 -12.05 -3.40 8.43
N ALA A 191 -12.40 -2.12 8.56
CA ALA A 191 -12.43 -1.41 9.83
C ALA A 191 -13.44 -2.04 10.82
N ALA A 192 -14.61 -2.46 10.35
CA ALA A 192 -15.59 -3.15 11.18
C ALA A 192 -15.07 -4.51 11.68
N LEU A 193 -14.43 -5.28 10.80
CA LEU A 193 -13.78 -6.54 11.18
C LEU A 193 -12.72 -6.33 12.26
N TRP A 194 -11.89 -5.28 12.14
CA TRP A 194 -10.85 -4.98 13.11
C TRP A 194 -11.43 -4.50 14.45
N ALA A 195 -12.49 -3.70 14.42
CA ALA A 195 -13.21 -3.29 15.62
C ALA A 195 -13.79 -4.50 16.37
N ASN A 196 -14.39 -5.45 15.65
CA ASN A 196 -14.91 -6.71 16.20
C ASN A 196 -13.81 -7.63 16.74
N ALA A 197 -12.62 -7.61 16.12
CA ALA A 197 -11.43 -8.32 16.57
C ALA A 197 -10.70 -7.64 17.75
N GLY A 198 -11.19 -6.50 18.25
CA GLY A 198 -10.66 -5.84 19.45
C GLY A 198 -9.78 -4.61 19.22
N ALA A 199 -9.75 -4.03 18.01
CA ALA A 199 -9.05 -2.76 17.75
C ALA A 199 -9.76 -1.59 18.46
N LEU A 200 -9.37 -1.32 19.71
CA LEU A 200 -10.02 -0.35 20.61
C LEU A 200 -10.17 1.06 20.03
N GLY A 201 -9.21 1.52 19.22
CA GLY A 201 -9.25 2.84 18.57
C GLY A 201 -10.35 2.96 17.51
N LEU A 202 -10.60 1.89 16.75
CA LEU A 202 -11.70 1.85 15.79
C LEU A 202 -13.03 1.66 16.50
N LYS A 203 -13.12 0.71 17.43
CA LYS A 203 -14.34 0.39 18.18
C LYS A 203 -14.94 1.60 18.93
N ALA A 204 -14.11 2.52 19.40
CA ALA A 204 -14.56 3.72 20.12
C ALA A 204 -15.18 4.80 19.21
N ILE A 205 -14.98 4.73 17.88
CA ILE A 205 -15.29 5.82 16.94
C ILE A 205 -16.15 5.35 15.77
N THR A 206 -16.09 4.08 15.38
CA THR A 206 -17.03 3.52 14.40
C THR A 206 -18.44 3.57 14.99
N PRO A 207 -19.43 4.15 14.28
CA PRO A 207 -20.81 4.16 14.74
C PRO A 207 -21.26 2.73 15.05
N GLN A 208 -21.58 2.46 16.32
CA GLN A 208 -22.30 1.24 16.68
C GLN A 208 -23.74 1.44 16.22
N THR A 209 -24.08 0.94 15.03
CA THR A 209 -25.40 0.40 14.63
C THR A 209 -25.55 0.45 13.10
N TRP A 210 -25.42 -0.71 12.46
CA TRP A 210 -26.20 -1.07 11.27
C TRP A 210 -26.93 -2.38 11.57
N ASP A 211 -27.65 -2.41 12.70
CA ASP A 211 -28.75 -3.37 12.85
C ASP A 211 -29.92 -2.77 12.08
N VAL A 212 -30.05 -3.20 10.82
CA VAL A 212 -31.26 -3.04 10.04
C VAL A 212 -32.34 -3.93 10.65
N HIS A 213 -33.24 -3.31 11.41
CA HIS A 213 -34.65 -3.68 11.50
C HIS A 213 -35.49 -2.41 11.41
#